data_AF-A0A352SCI8-F1
#
_entry.id   AF-A0A352SCI8-F1
#
_cell.length_a   1.000
_cell.length_b   1.000
_cell.length_c   1.000
_cell.angle_alpha   90.00
_cell.angle_beta   90.00
_cell.angle_gamma   90.00
#
_symmetry.space_group_name_H-M   'P 1'
#
loop_
_entity.id
_entity.type
_entity.pdbx_description
1 polymer ?
#
loop_
_entity_poly.entity_id
_entity_poly.type
_entity_poly.pdbx_seq_one_letter_code
_entity_poly.pdbx_strand_id
1 'polypeptide(L)'
;LAEREKLNLDIQKVLDAQTDAWGIKVSNVEIKHVDLNETMVRAIARQAEAERERRAKIIHAEGELQASVKLLEAAQMLARQPEAMQLRYLQTLTQIAGDKSSTIVF
;
A
#
# COMPACT_ATOMS: atom_id res chain seq x y z
N LEU A 1 10.25 -9.02 9.86
CA LEU A 1 11.60 -9.57 9.53
C LEU A 1 12.68 -8.50 9.70
N ALA A 2 12.53 -7.33 9.08
CA ALA A 2 13.49 -6.22 9.15
C ALA A 2 13.88 -5.77 10.58
N GLU A 3 12.93 -5.71 11.51
CA GLU A 3 13.24 -5.32 12.90
C GLU A 3 14.04 -6.38 13.66
N ARG A 4 13.89 -7.68 13.31
CA ARG A 4 14.64 -8.76 13.97
C ARG A 4 16.10 -8.79 13.54
N GLU A 5 16.39 -8.58 12.26
CA GLU A 5 17.77 -8.50 11.76
C GLU A 5 18.52 -7.32 12.39
N LYS A 6 17.87 -6.16 12.47
CA LYS A 6 18.46 -4.98 13.11
C LYS A 6 18.75 -5.22 14.60
N LEU A 7 17.81 -5.83 15.32
CA LEU A 7 17.97 -6.15 16.73
C LEU A 7 19.09 -7.18 16.96
N ASN A 8 19.20 -8.21 16.12
CA ASN A 8 20.28 -9.19 16.22
C ASN A 8 21.66 -8.55 16.01
N LEU A 9 21.79 -7.65 15.03
CA LEU A 9 23.04 -6.92 14.78
C LEU A 9 23.42 -6.02 15.95
N ASP A 10 22.45 -5.32 16.55
CA ASP A 10 22.70 -4.45 17.70
C ASP A 10 23.13 -5.28 18.92
N ILE A 11 22.49 -6.42 19.19
CA ILE A 11 22.86 -7.32 20.28
C ILE A 11 24.24 -7.95 20.04
N GLN A 12 24.54 -8.38 18.82
CA GLN A 12 25.85 -8.94 18.47
C GLN A 12 26.97 -7.96 18.75
N LYS A 13 26.81 -6.69 18.35
CA LYS A 13 27.81 -5.63 18.60
C LYS A 13 28.06 -5.40 20.09
N VAL A 14 27.00 -5.38 20.91
CA VAL A 14 27.13 -5.18 22.36
C VAL A 14 27.85 -6.36 23.00
N LEU A 15 27.54 -7.59 22.60
CA LEU A 15 28.16 -8.79 23.15
C LEU A 15 29.64 -8.90 22.75
N ASP A 16 29.97 -8.70 21.47
CA ASP A 16 31.36 -8.76 20.98
C ASP A 16 32.25 -7.77 21.74
N ALA A 17 31.78 -6.54 21.93
CA ALA A 17 32.50 -5.50 22.69
C ALA A 17 32.74 -5.87 24.17
N GLN A 18 31.86 -6.66 24.79
CA GLN A 18 32.04 -7.13 26.16
C GLN A 18 32.90 -8.39 26.26
N THR A 19 32.85 -9.28 25.26
CA THR A 19 33.60 -10.55 25.26
C THR A 19 35.02 -10.44 24.71
N ASP A 20 35.35 -9.36 24.00
CA ASP A 20 36.70 -9.06 23.52
C ASP A 20 37.72 -9.00 24.67
N ALA A 21 37.31 -8.48 25.85
CA ALA A 21 38.16 -8.45 27.05
C ALA A 21 38.55 -9.84 27.57
N TRP A 22 37.82 -10.89 27.17
CA TRP A 22 38.08 -12.28 27.53
C TRP A 22 38.66 -13.10 26.37
N GLY A 23 38.94 -12.48 25.22
CA GLY A 23 39.49 -13.15 24.03
C GLY A 23 38.49 -14.06 23.32
N ILE A 24 37.19 -13.88 23.55
CA ILE A 24 36.12 -14.68 22.96
C ILE A 24 35.43 -13.85 21.87
N LYS A 25 35.40 -14.37 20.63
CA LYS A 25 34.74 -13.73 19.49
C LYS A 25 33.34 -14.30 19.27
N VAL A 26 32.32 -13.43 19.18
CA VAL A 26 30.91 -13.85 19.03
C VAL A 26 30.51 -13.88 17.55
N SER A 27 30.40 -15.09 17.00
CA SER A 27 30.14 -15.29 15.56
C SER A 27 28.68 -15.05 15.14
N ASN A 28 27.69 -15.45 15.97
CA ASN A 28 26.28 -15.29 15.66
C ASN A 28 25.44 -15.23 16.94
N VAL A 29 24.43 -14.35 16.97
CA VAL A 29 23.48 -14.24 18.07
C VAL A 29 22.07 -14.40 17.52
N GLU A 30 21.33 -15.34 18.09
CA GLU A 30 19.94 -15.62 17.71
C GLU A 30 19.02 -15.46 18.91
N ILE A 31 18.01 -14.61 18.77
CA ILE A 31 16.97 -14.43 19.77
C ILE A 31 16.03 -15.64 19.71
N LYS A 32 16.09 -16.51 20.72
CA LYS A 32 15.27 -17.73 20.80
C LYS A 32 13.79 -17.47 21.10
N HIS A 33 13.50 -16.65 22.11
CA HIS A 33 12.13 -16.34 22.50
C HIS A 33 12.04 -14.91 23.05
N VAL A 34 10.97 -14.20 22.71
CA VAL A 34 10.64 -12.89 23.29
C VAL A 34 9.22 -12.99 23.81
N ASP A 35 9.08 -12.98 25.13
CA ASP A 35 7.78 -12.93 25.79
C ASP A 35 7.27 -11.49 25.74
N LEU A 36 6.29 -11.24 24.88
CA LEU A 36 5.55 -9.99 24.84
C LEU A 36 4.32 -10.12 25.74
N ASN A 37 4.16 -9.21 26.70
CA ASN A 37 2.94 -9.13 27.49
C ASN A 37 1.74 -8.83 26.57
N GLU A 38 0.59 -9.45 26.82
CA GLU A 38 -0.64 -9.29 26.00
C GLU A 38 -1.06 -7.84 25.82
N THR A 39 -0.79 -6.99 26.81
CA THR A 39 -1.08 -5.54 26.75
C THR A 39 -0.24 -4.83 25.68
N MET A 40 1.04 -5.17 25.57
CA MET A 40 1.92 -4.64 24.52
C MET A 40 1.54 -5.15 23.14
N VAL A 41 1.20 -6.44 23.00
CA VAL A 41 0.77 -7.01 21.71
C VAL A 41 -0.46 -6.28 21.18
N ARG A 42 -1.45 -6.01 22.06
CA ARG A 42 -2.66 -5.25 21.69
C ARG A 42 -2.34 -3.81 21.31
N ALA A 43 -1.42 -3.14 22.01
CA ALA A 43 -1.02 -1.77 21.69
C ALA A 43 -0.31 -1.68 20.33
N ILE A 44 0.63 -2.59 20.05
CA ILE A 44 1.35 -2.69 18.78
C ILE A 44 0.39 -2.99 17.64
N ALA A 45 -0.54 -3.93 17.84
CA ALA A 45 -1.56 -4.27 16.85
C ALA A 45 -2.43 -3.06 16.49
N ARG A 46 -2.94 -2.32 17.48
CA ARG A 46 -3.72 -1.10 17.25
C ARG A 46 -2.93 -0.02 16.53
N GLN A 47 -1.66 0.18 16.90
CA GLN A 47 -0.80 1.15 16.23
C GLN A 47 -0.53 0.77 14.77
N ALA A 48 -0.23 -0.51 14.52
CA ALA A 48 0.00 -1.02 13.17
C ALA A 48 -1.26 -0.92 12.30
N GLU A 49 -2.44 -1.20 12.87
CA GLU A 49 -3.72 -1.06 12.19
C GLU A 49 -4.02 0.40 11.83
N ALA A 50 -3.86 1.34 12.78
CA ALA A 50 -4.05 2.76 12.53
C ALA A 50 -3.11 3.32 11.44
N GLU A 51 -1.83 2.92 11.46
CA GLU A 51 -0.88 3.31 10.43
C GLU A 51 -1.23 2.70 9.07
N ARG A 52 -1.71 1.45 9.04
CA ARG A 52 -2.17 0.78 7.82
C ARG A 52 -3.39 1.46 7.23
N GLU A 53 -4.39 1.79 8.05
CA GLU A 53 -5.59 2.51 7.61
C GLU A 53 -5.25 3.91 7.09
N ARG A 54 -4.37 4.64 7.79
CA ARG A 54 -3.89 5.94 7.34
C ARG A 54 -3.24 5.84 5.97
N ARG A 55 -2.33 4.88 5.77
CA ARG A 55 -1.67 4.66 4.47
C ARG A 55 -2.66 4.28 3.39
N ALA A 56 -3.61 3.39 3.69
CA ALA A 56 -4.64 2.99 2.74
C ALA A 56 -5.48 4.19 2.26
N LYS A 57 -5.87 5.08 3.16
CA LYS A 57 -6.61 6.31 2.81
C LYS A 57 -5.80 7.23 1.90
N ILE A 58 -4.51 7.41 2.16
CA ILE A 58 -3.63 8.23 1.33
C ILE A 58 -3.51 7.64 -0.08
N ILE A 59 -3.24 6.34 -0.18
CA ILE A 59 -3.11 5.64 -1.47
C ILE A 59 -4.41 5.73 -2.27
N HIS A 60 -5.56 5.57 -1.60
CA HIS A 60 -6.86 5.69 -2.25
C HIS A 60 -7.09 7.10 -2.80
N ALA A 61 -6.88 8.12 -1.98
CA ALA A 61 -7.05 9.52 -2.39
C ALA A 61 -6.10 9.90 -3.54
N GLU A 62 -4.87 9.41 -3.52
CA GLU A 62 -3.91 9.63 -4.60
C GLU A 62 -4.35 8.93 -5.89
N GLY A 63 -4.84 7.69 -5.79
CA GLY A 63 -5.42 6.97 -6.93
C GLY A 63 -6.64 7.68 -7.54
N GLU A 64 -7.55 8.19 -6.70
CA GLU A 64 -8.70 8.97 -7.14
C GLU A 64 -8.29 10.27 -7.84
N LEU A 65 -7.29 10.96 -7.33
CA LEU A 65 -6.75 12.17 -7.95
C LEU A 65 -6.17 11.86 -9.32
N GLN A 66 -5.32 10.83 -9.42
CA GLN A 66 -4.74 10.41 -10.70
C GLN A 66 -5.81 10.01 -11.71
N ALA A 67 -6.83 9.25 -11.30
CA ALA A 67 -7.96 8.89 -12.15
C ALA A 67 -8.72 10.14 -12.62
N SER A 68 -9.01 11.08 -11.71
CA SER A 68 -9.73 12.32 -12.02
C SER A 68 -8.98 13.19 -13.03
N VAL A 69 -7.66 13.32 -12.87
CA VAL A 69 -6.80 14.05 -13.82
C VAL A 69 -6.86 13.41 -15.20
N LYS A 70 -6.74 12.08 -15.29
CA LYS A 70 -6.79 11.36 -16.57
C LYS A 70 -8.15 11.47 -17.25
N LEU A 71 -9.23 11.42 -16.48
CA LEU A 71 -10.59 11.64 -16.99
C LEU A 71 -10.78 13.06 -17.51
N LEU A 72 -10.26 14.07 -16.82
CA LEU A 72 -10.30 15.45 -17.26
C LEU A 72 -9.51 15.65 -18.56
N GLU A 73 -8.29 15.12 -18.65
CA GLU A 73 -7.48 15.15 -19.87
C GLU A 73 -8.23 14.51 -21.04
N ALA A 74 -8.84 13.33 -20.82
CA ALA A 74 -9.64 12.65 -21.84
C ALA A 74 -10.86 13.49 -22.28
N ALA A 75 -11.58 14.08 -21.33
CA ALA A 75 -12.72 14.95 -21.62
C ALA A 75 -12.31 16.19 -22.43
N GLN A 76 -11.21 16.84 -22.06
CA GLN A 76 -10.66 17.98 -22.81
C GLN A 76 -10.25 17.59 -24.23
N MET A 77 -9.65 16.42 -24.42
CA MET A 77 -9.32 15.93 -25.76
C MET A 77 -10.56 15.65 -26.60
N LEU A 78 -11.58 15.01 -26.03
CA LEU A 78 -12.85 14.77 -26.71
C LEU A 78 -13.58 16.07 -27.07
N ALA A 79 -13.50 17.09 -26.21
CA ALA A 79 -14.13 18.39 -26.45
C ALA A 79 -13.50 19.18 -27.61
N ARG A 80 -12.28 18.84 -28.06
CA ARG A 80 -11.63 19.53 -29.19
C ARG A 80 -12.35 19.33 -30.52
N GLN A 81 -13.04 18.20 -30.68
CA GLN A 81 -13.80 17.87 -31.90
C GLN A 81 -15.18 17.35 -31.51
N PRO A 82 -16.27 18.08 -31.80
CA PRO A 82 -17.63 17.67 -31.45
C PRO A 82 -17.99 16.26 -31.95
N GLU A 83 -17.45 15.84 -33.09
CA GLU A 83 -17.65 14.51 -33.68
C GLU A 83 -17.11 13.38 -32.78
N ALA A 84 -16.06 13.64 -31.98
CA ALA A 84 -15.48 12.67 -31.06
C ALA A 84 -16.45 12.31 -29.91
N MET A 85 -17.22 13.28 -29.43
CA MET A 85 -18.27 13.04 -28.43
C MET A 85 -19.41 12.19 -29.01
N GLN A 86 -19.76 12.42 -30.27
CA GLN A 86 -20.79 11.62 -30.95
C GLN A 86 -20.33 10.17 -31.18
N LEU A 87 -19.07 9.96 -31.57
CA LEU A 87 -18.48 8.61 -31.65
C LEU A 87 -18.46 7.92 -30.28
N ARG A 88 -18.09 8.64 -29.22
CA ARG A 88 -18.14 8.11 -27.84
C ARG A 88 -19.56 7.72 -27.45
N TYR A 89 -20.55 8.55 -27.76
CA TYR A 89 -21.96 8.27 -27.50
C TYR A 89 -22.43 7.00 -28.22
N LEU A 90 -22.11 6.84 -29.52
CA LEU A 90 -22.44 5.63 -30.28
C LEU A 90 -21.76 4.37 -29.72
N GLN A 91 -20.50 4.48 -29.29
CA GLN A 91 -19.79 3.40 -28.60
C GLN A 91 -20.49 3.01 -27.29
N THR A 92 -20.89 3.99 -26.47
CA THR A 92 -21.62 3.71 -25.22
C THR A 92 -22.95 3.03 -25.48
N LEU A 93 -23.69 3.43 -26.52
CA LEU A 93 -24.94 2.75 -26.92
C LEU A 93 -24.70 1.30 -27.35
N THR A 94 -23.62 1.04 -28.08
CA THR A 94 -23.27 -0.33 -28.51
C THR A 94 -22.89 -1.21 -27.33
N GLN A 95 -22.15 -0.65 -26.37
CA GLN A 95 -21.78 -1.37 -25.13
C GLN A 95 -23.02 -1.70 -24.29
N ILE A 96 -23.93 -0.74 -24.12
CA ILE A 96 -25.20 -0.91 -23.40
C ILE A 96 -26.12 -1.92 -24.11
N ALA A 97 -26.17 -1.90 -25.44
CA ALA A 97 -26.97 -2.84 -26.23
C ALA A 97 -26.41 -4.28 -26.24
N GLY A 98 -25.09 -4.44 -26.04
CA GLY A 98 -24.44 -5.75 -25.92
C GLY A 98 -24.78 -6.47 -24.61
N ASP A 99 -24.96 -5.71 -23.53
CA ASP A 99 -25.50 -6.21 -22.27
C ASP A 99 -27.02 -6.35 -22.40
N LYS A 100 -27.50 -7.58 -22.59
CA LYS A 100 -28.89 -8.00 -22.92
C LYS A 100 -30.00 -7.59 -21.91
N SER A 101 -29.91 -6.46 -21.21
CA SER A 101 -30.80 -6.08 -20.10
C SER A 101 -31.17 -4.60 -20.01
N SER A 102 -31.11 -3.80 -21.09
CA SER A 102 -31.51 -2.38 -21.00
C SER A 102 -32.49 -1.96 -22.10
N THR A 103 -33.64 -1.43 -21.68
CA THR A 103 -34.56 -0.66 -22.54
C THR A 103 -34.10 0.79 -22.51
N ILE A 104 -33.55 1.28 -23.61
CA ILE A 104 -33.16 2.70 -23.75
C ILE A 104 -34.42 3.47 -24.16
N VAL A 105 -34.89 4.38 -23.30
CA VAL A 105 -36.00 5.31 -23.59
C VAL A 105 -35.40 6.69 -23.85
N PHE A 106 -35.77 7.28 -24.99
CA PHE A 106 -35.30 8.58 -25.48
C PHE A 106 -36.17 9.73 -24.98
#